data_AF-A0A1X7TIM0-F1
#
_entry.id   AF-A0A1X7TIM0-F1
#
_cell.length_a   1.000
_cell.length_b   1.000
_cell.length_c   1.000
_cell.angle_alpha   90.00
_cell.angle_beta   90.00
_cell.angle_gamma   90.00
#
_symmetry.space_group_name_H-M   'P 1'
#
loop_
_entity.id
_entity.type
_entity.pdbx_description
1 polymer ?
#
loop_
_entity_poly.entity_id
_entity_poly.type
_entity_poly.pdbx_seq_one_letter_code
_entity_poly.pdbx_strand_id
1 'polypeptide(L)'
;MDPDTFFITSFILLLISFITGMVVLTVVCCCLKHKEILMKVFPYIKKSGNHVVIFGFVITKRLFIFQWFYMMYAFVWILFIVLFNTLFTFSYTYNPYDKLNCFASYNGSVTELVSEEQAEMENVAGIMCYGWNLNIGGAIGHAAAILALSWIFSSFVLWAKLHLLHLVKNFNNKYLDKCSNVAFFLFHFTFFMGSLTMLFVCVLFFNQQNIFIPNLRYWIILRYPTFRIHSIPKS
;
A
#
# COMPACT_ATOMS: atom_id res chain seq x y z
N MET A 1 22.11 -2.53 5.97
CA MET A 1 21.15 -1.54 6.49
C MET A 1 20.34 -2.21 7.58
N ASP A 2 20.32 -1.66 8.78
CA ASP A 2 19.53 -2.17 9.90
C ASP A 2 18.02 -1.96 9.68
N PRO A 3 17.16 -2.76 10.35
CA PRO A 3 15.70 -2.67 10.18
C PRO A 3 15.16 -1.28 10.51
N ASP A 4 15.65 -0.65 11.57
CA ASP A 4 15.17 0.65 12.02
C ASP A 4 15.41 1.72 10.94
N THR A 5 16.62 1.77 10.38
CA THR A 5 16.96 2.65 9.26
C THR A 5 16.11 2.40 8.02
N PHE A 6 15.84 1.12 7.69
CA PHE A 6 14.97 0.75 6.57
C PHE A 6 13.54 1.30 6.76
N PHE A 7 12.97 1.10 7.95
CA PHE A 7 11.62 1.58 8.24
C PHE A 7 11.58 3.10 8.27
N ILE A 8 12.51 3.78 8.96
CA ILE A 8 12.54 5.25 9.08
C ILE A 8 12.61 5.86 7.68
N THR A 9 13.51 5.36 6.85
CA THR A 9 13.66 5.85 5.48
C THR A 9 12.40 5.57 4.66
N SER A 10 11.78 4.39 4.77
CA SER A 10 10.51 4.08 4.12
C SER A 10 9.40 5.07 4.49
N PHE A 11 9.31 5.44 5.77
CA PHE A 11 8.35 6.43 6.24
C PHE A 11 8.62 7.83 5.68
N ILE A 12 9.89 8.24 5.63
CA ILE A 12 10.31 9.50 5.01
C ILE A 12 9.94 9.53 3.52
N LEU A 13 10.17 8.43 2.78
CA LEU A 13 9.78 8.34 1.37
C LEU A 13 8.27 8.43 1.18
N LEU A 14 7.49 7.83 2.07
CA LEU A 14 6.03 7.94 2.06
C LEU A 14 5.58 9.39 2.28
N LEU A 15 6.16 10.07 3.27
CA LEU A 15 5.88 11.49 3.53
C LEU A 15 6.25 12.38 2.35
N ILE A 16 7.43 12.20 1.76
CA ILE A 16 7.86 12.94 0.56
C ILE A 16 6.90 12.71 -0.59
N SER A 17 6.46 11.47 -0.80
CA SER A 17 5.50 11.13 -1.86
C SER A 17 4.15 11.82 -1.63
N PHE A 18 3.68 11.83 -0.39
CA PHE A 18 2.44 12.50 -0.02
C PHE A 18 2.53 14.02 -0.19
N ILE A 19 3.60 14.66 0.31
CA ILE A 19 3.83 16.11 0.16
C ILE A 19 3.90 16.49 -1.32
N THR A 20 4.66 15.73 -2.12
CA THR A 20 4.76 15.94 -3.57
C THR A 20 3.40 15.82 -4.23
N GLY A 21 2.61 14.80 -3.86
CA GLY A 21 1.22 14.65 -4.30
C GLY A 21 0.34 15.85 -3.98
N MET A 22 0.44 16.39 -2.77
CA MET A 22 -0.32 17.56 -2.34
C MET A 22 0.11 18.83 -3.09
N VAL A 23 1.40 19.00 -3.37
CA VAL A 23 1.91 20.11 -4.19
C VAL A 23 1.36 20.00 -5.61
N VAL A 24 1.45 18.81 -6.24
CA VAL A 24 0.90 18.57 -7.58
C VAL A 24 -0.60 18.83 -7.60
N LEU A 25 -1.34 18.32 -6.60
CA LEU A 25 -2.78 18.56 -6.48
C LEU A 25 -3.08 20.06 -6.39
N THR A 26 -2.33 20.80 -5.58
CA THR A 26 -2.52 22.24 -5.38
C THR A 26 -2.23 23.02 -6.66
N VAL A 27 -1.07 22.80 -7.28
CA VAL A 27 -0.68 23.42 -8.55
C VAL A 27 -1.71 23.13 -9.63
N VAL A 28 -2.15 21.89 -9.73
CA VAL A 28 -3.13 21.50 -10.73
C VAL A 28 -4.50 22.13 -10.43
N CYS A 29 -4.97 22.14 -9.19
CA CYS A 29 -6.24 22.77 -8.82
C CYS A 29 -6.23 24.29 -9.03
N CYS A 30 -5.10 24.97 -8.79
CA CYS A 30 -4.97 26.42 -8.92
C CYS A 30 -4.72 26.86 -10.37
N CYS A 31 -3.90 26.13 -11.14
CA CYS A 31 -3.43 26.57 -12.45
C CYS A 31 -4.13 25.89 -13.62
N LEU A 32 -4.72 24.71 -13.43
CA LEU A 32 -5.23 23.88 -14.52
C LEU A 32 -6.69 23.47 -14.31
N LYS A 33 -7.45 23.45 -15.40
CA LYS A 33 -8.80 22.90 -15.36
C LYS A 33 -8.69 21.37 -15.31
N HIS A 34 -8.90 20.78 -14.14
CA HIS A 34 -8.99 19.33 -13.88
C HIS A 34 -9.67 18.53 -15.02
N LYS A 35 -10.71 19.09 -15.65
CA LYS A 35 -11.39 18.50 -16.81
C LYS A 35 -10.49 18.28 -18.02
N GLU A 36 -9.69 19.27 -18.38
CA GLU A 36 -8.81 19.22 -19.55
C GLU A 36 -7.68 18.21 -19.34
N ILE A 37 -7.15 18.09 -18.12
CA ILE A 37 -6.12 17.10 -17.79
C ILE A 37 -6.69 15.69 -17.89
N LEU A 38 -7.83 15.41 -17.27
CA LEU A 38 -8.45 14.09 -17.34
C LEU A 38 -8.74 13.68 -18.78
N MET A 39 -9.18 14.61 -19.64
CA MET A 39 -9.39 14.34 -21.06
C MET A 39 -8.09 14.04 -21.82
N LYS A 40 -6.96 14.61 -21.41
CA LYS A 40 -5.64 14.29 -22.01
C LYS A 40 -5.12 12.94 -21.54
N VAL A 41 -5.26 12.63 -20.25
CA VAL A 41 -4.79 11.36 -19.66
C VAL A 41 -5.66 10.18 -20.09
N PHE A 42 -6.96 10.41 -20.26
CA PHE A 42 -7.93 9.40 -20.63
C PHE A 42 -8.61 9.77 -21.96
N PRO A 43 -8.10 9.27 -23.11
CA PRO A 43 -8.56 9.68 -24.44
C PRO A 43 -10.02 9.29 -24.72
N TYR A 44 -10.58 8.37 -23.93
CA TYR A 44 -11.99 7.98 -24.01
C TYR A 44 -12.95 8.96 -23.30
N ILE A 45 -12.43 9.95 -22.57
CA ILE A 45 -13.21 11.04 -21.98
C ILE A 45 -13.30 12.16 -23.01
N LYS A 46 -14.51 12.42 -23.51
CA LYS A 46 -14.77 13.43 -24.54
C LYS A 46 -15.77 14.47 -24.05
N LYS A 47 -15.66 15.68 -24.58
CA LYS A 47 -16.67 16.73 -24.39
C LYS A 47 -17.74 16.57 -25.47
N SER A 48 -19.02 16.52 -25.08
CA SER A 48 -20.16 16.55 -26.00
C SER A 48 -21.10 17.66 -25.57
N GLY A 49 -21.07 18.78 -26.29
CA GLY A 49 -21.76 20.01 -25.90
C GLY A 49 -21.33 20.52 -24.52
N ASN A 50 -22.30 20.70 -23.62
CA ASN A 50 -22.06 21.11 -22.23
C ASN A 50 -21.79 19.95 -21.27
N HIS A 51 -21.80 18.71 -21.77
CA HIS A 51 -21.64 17.51 -20.97
C HIS A 51 -20.30 16.81 -21.22
N VAL A 52 -19.84 16.06 -20.23
CA VAL A 52 -18.68 15.18 -20.34
C VAL A 52 -19.19 13.77 -20.56
N VAL A 53 -18.65 13.11 -21.58
CA VAL A 53 -19.02 11.76 -22.00
C VAL A 53 -17.82 10.84 -21.80
N ILE A 54 -18.04 9.70 -21.14
CA ILE A 54 -17.02 8.68 -20.88
C ILE A 54 -17.56 7.38 -21.44
N PHE A 55 -16.83 6.74 -22.36
CA PHE A 55 -17.27 5.51 -23.04
C PHE A 55 -18.69 5.59 -23.63
N GLY A 56 -19.09 6.77 -24.13
CA GLY A 56 -20.44 6.99 -24.67
C GLY A 56 -21.53 7.34 -23.64
N PHE A 57 -21.23 7.29 -22.34
CA PHE A 57 -22.19 7.63 -21.28
C PHE A 57 -22.02 9.08 -20.79
N VAL A 58 -23.14 9.78 -20.59
CA VAL A 58 -23.15 11.14 -20.02
C VAL A 58 -22.91 11.08 -18.51
N ILE A 59 -21.86 11.75 -18.04
CA ILE A 59 -21.39 11.69 -16.66
C ILE A 59 -21.82 12.94 -15.88
N THR A 60 -22.28 12.73 -14.65
CA THR A 60 -22.55 13.83 -13.71
C THR A 60 -21.25 14.42 -13.16
N LYS A 61 -21.25 15.74 -12.89
CA LYS A 61 -20.06 16.45 -12.36
C LYS A 61 -19.48 15.79 -11.10
N ARG A 62 -20.32 15.21 -10.25
CA ARG A 62 -19.91 14.55 -8.99
C ARG A 62 -19.02 13.34 -9.23
N LEU A 63 -19.41 12.45 -10.16
CA LEU A 63 -18.62 11.26 -10.51
C LEU A 63 -17.25 11.63 -11.10
N PHE A 64 -17.21 12.72 -11.88
CA PHE A 64 -15.98 13.24 -12.44
C PHE A 64 -14.99 13.72 -11.38
N ILE A 65 -15.49 14.41 -10.35
CA ILE A 65 -14.68 14.88 -9.21
C ILE A 65 -14.14 13.68 -8.41
N PHE A 66 -14.95 12.64 -8.18
CA PHE A 66 -14.47 11.43 -7.51
C PHE A 66 -13.36 10.72 -8.30
N GLN A 67 -13.52 10.60 -9.63
CA GLN A 67 -12.48 10.02 -10.48
C GLN A 67 -11.16 10.82 -10.41
N TRP A 68 -11.25 12.15 -10.30
CA TRP A 68 -10.09 13.02 -10.12
C TRP A 68 -9.33 12.73 -8.83
N PHE A 69 -10.03 12.66 -7.69
CA PHE A 69 -9.40 12.36 -6.41
C PHE A 69 -8.78 10.96 -6.38
N TYR A 70 -9.46 9.97 -6.97
CA TYR A 70 -8.92 8.62 -7.12
C TYR A 70 -7.61 8.60 -7.91
N MET A 71 -7.55 9.34 -9.02
CA MET A 71 -6.33 9.44 -9.84
C MET A 71 -5.16 10.06 -9.09
N MET A 72 -5.43 11.12 -8.32
CA MET A 72 -4.40 11.77 -7.51
C MET A 72 -3.88 10.86 -6.40
N TYR A 73 -4.79 10.11 -5.77
CA TYR A 73 -4.42 9.08 -4.80
C TYR A 73 -3.54 7.98 -5.42
N ALA A 74 -3.91 7.46 -6.59
CA ALA A 74 -3.12 6.46 -7.30
C ALA A 74 -1.72 6.99 -7.67
N PHE A 75 -1.63 8.25 -8.10
CA PHE A 75 -0.35 8.89 -8.43
C PHE A 75 0.60 8.95 -7.22
N VAL A 76 0.09 9.31 -6.04
CA VAL A 76 0.88 9.34 -4.80
C VAL A 76 1.44 7.96 -4.46
N TRP A 77 0.62 6.92 -4.59
CA TRP A 77 1.05 5.55 -4.32
C TRP A 77 2.08 5.05 -5.33
N ILE A 78 1.88 5.34 -6.61
CA ILE A 78 2.86 5.00 -7.64
C ILE A 78 4.18 5.70 -7.32
N LEU A 79 4.17 7.00 -7.02
CA LEU A 79 5.37 7.74 -6.66
C LEU A 79 6.11 7.11 -5.48
N PHE A 80 5.39 6.72 -4.42
CA PHE A 80 5.98 6.01 -3.29
C PHE A 80 6.62 4.69 -3.70
N ILE A 81 5.90 3.84 -4.44
CA ILE A 81 6.42 2.54 -4.90
C ILE A 81 7.67 2.73 -5.75
N VAL A 82 7.71 3.75 -6.60
CA VAL A 82 8.88 4.05 -7.43
C VAL A 82 10.06 4.45 -6.57
N LEU A 83 9.90 5.40 -5.65
CA LEU A 83 10.98 5.82 -4.76
C LEU A 83 11.46 4.65 -3.89
N PHE A 84 10.54 3.85 -3.39
CA PHE A 84 10.84 2.66 -2.59
C PHE A 84 11.67 1.64 -3.38
N ASN A 85 11.25 1.25 -4.59
CA ASN A 85 11.99 0.29 -5.42
C ASN A 85 13.27 0.88 -6.03
N THR A 86 13.36 2.21 -6.15
CA THR A 86 14.59 2.87 -6.60
C THR A 86 15.67 2.77 -5.53
N LEU A 87 15.30 3.00 -4.28
CA LEU A 87 16.22 3.18 -3.15
C LEU A 87 16.44 1.91 -2.34
N PHE A 88 15.51 0.97 -2.37
CA PHE A 88 15.58 -0.25 -1.58
C PHE A 88 15.60 -1.50 -2.42
N THR A 89 16.23 -2.51 -1.84
CA THR A 89 16.07 -3.91 -2.21
C THR A 89 15.84 -4.69 -0.92
N PHE A 90 14.94 -5.67 -0.99
CA PHE A 90 14.67 -6.57 0.12
C PHE A 90 14.54 -8.00 -0.38
N SER A 91 14.87 -8.96 0.48
CA SER A 91 14.72 -10.38 0.22
C SER A 91 14.24 -11.09 1.48
N TYR A 92 13.46 -12.16 1.31
CA TYR A 92 13.09 -13.07 2.40
C TYR A 92 13.99 -14.29 2.48
N THR A 93 14.97 -14.38 1.60
CA THR A 93 15.96 -15.45 1.56
C THR A 93 17.34 -14.86 1.82
N TYR A 94 18.09 -15.54 2.69
CA TYR A 94 19.50 -15.21 2.90
C TYR A 94 20.28 -15.55 1.63
N ASN A 95 21.11 -14.61 1.17
CA ASN A 95 22.07 -14.85 0.10
C ASN A 95 23.36 -14.09 0.45
N PRO A 96 24.48 -14.80 0.69
CA PRO A 96 25.73 -14.16 1.08
C PRO A 96 26.33 -13.28 -0.05
N TYR A 97 25.89 -13.47 -1.30
CA TYR A 97 26.43 -12.74 -2.45
C TYR A 97 25.73 -11.40 -2.74
N ASP A 98 24.52 -11.18 -2.20
CA ASP A 98 23.68 -10.03 -2.56
C ASP A 98 24.04 -8.73 -1.82
N LYS A 99 25.06 -8.77 -0.94
CA LYS A 99 25.52 -7.64 -0.11
C LYS A 99 24.40 -6.99 0.72
N LEU A 100 23.33 -7.74 0.98
CA LEU A 100 22.23 -7.31 1.84
C LEU A 100 22.55 -7.63 3.29
N ASN A 101 22.09 -6.79 4.22
CA ASN A 101 22.15 -7.14 5.63
C ASN A 101 20.88 -7.92 5.96
N CYS A 102 21.05 -9.15 6.45
CA CYS A 102 19.96 -10.04 6.76
C CYS A 102 19.75 -10.14 8.27
N PHE A 103 18.49 -10.16 8.68
CA PHE A 103 18.07 -10.28 10.07
C PHE A 103 17.06 -11.41 10.18
N ALA A 104 17.11 -12.16 11.27
CA ALA A 104 16.13 -13.19 11.56
C ALA A 104 15.77 -13.24 13.04
N SER A 105 14.59 -13.79 13.32
CA SER A 105 14.17 -14.07 14.69
C SER A 105 14.78 -15.40 15.13
N TYR A 106 15.65 -15.33 16.15
CA TYR A 106 16.23 -16.47 16.84
C TYR A 106 15.86 -16.39 18.32
N ASN A 107 15.14 -17.40 18.83
CA ASN A 107 14.68 -17.47 20.21
C ASN A 107 13.94 -16.20 20.70
N GLY A 108 13.17 -15.57 19.81
CA GLY A 108 12.42 -14.33 20.11
C GLY A 108 13.26 -13.05 20.12
N SER A 109 14.54 -13.12 19.76
CA SER A 109 15.42 -11.97 19.56
C SER A 109 15.73 -11.78 18.08
N VAL A 110 15.76 -10.53 17.61
CA VAL A 110 16.19 -10.21 16.25
C VAL A 110 17.71 -10.18 16.22
N THR A 111 18.31 -11.00 15.36
CA THR A 111 19.76 -11.14 15.24
C THR A 111 20.18 -10.95 13.78
N GLU A 112 21.34 -10.33 13.57
CA GLU A 112 21.93 -10.22 12.24
C GLU A 112 22.52 -11.58 11.83
N LEU A 113 22.20 -12.02 10.62
CA LEU A 113 22.71 -13.24 10.02
C LEU A 113 24.02 -12.95 9.29
N VAL A 114 25.09 -13.63 9.71
CA VAL A 114 26.45 -13.45 9.16
C VAL A 114 26.86 -14.63 8.28
N SER A 115 26.23 -15.80 8.44
CA SER A 115 26.52 -17.00 7.65
C SER A 115 25.28 -17.78 7.22
N GLU A 116 25.44 -18.61 6.20
CA GLU A 116 24.42 -19.55 5.72
C GLU A 116 24.07 -20.60 6.78
N GLU A 117 25.06 -21.09 7.53
CA GLU A 117 24.86 -21.99 8.67
C GLU A 117 23.91 -21.41 9.72
N GLN A 118 23.96 -20.08 9.95
CA GLN A 118 23.02 -19.39 10.83
C GLN A 118 21.63 -19.23 10.23
N ALA A 119 21.51 -19.20 8.90
CA ALA A 119 20.21 -19.09 8.22
C ALA A 119 19.46 -20.42 8.19
N GLU A 120 20.17 -21.56 8.22
CA GLU A 120 19.61 -22.91 8.13
C GLU A 120 19.30 -23.56 9.49
N MET A 121 19.60 -22.91 10.62
CA MET A 121 19.30 -23.47 11.94
C MET A 121 17.79 -23.63 12.16
N GLU A 122 17.37 -24.77 12.73
CA GLU A 122 15.94 -25.11 12.96
C GLU A 122 15.13 -24.05 13.72
N ASN A 123 15.77 -23.20 14.53
CA ASN A 123 15.10 -22.18 15.36
C ASN A 123 15.05 -20.79 14.70
N VAL A 124 15.40 -20.68 13.42
CA VAL A 124 15.44 -19.42 12.68
C VAL A 124 14.13 -19.25 11.93
N ALA A 125 13.44 -18.15 12.21
CA ALA A 125 12.18 -17.81 11.54
C ALA A 125 12.21 -16.37 11.02
N GLY A 126 11.56 -16.16 9.87
CA GLY A 126 11.30 -14.83 9.33
C GLY A 126 12.57 -14.07 8.94
N ILE A 127 13.39 -14.67 8.07
CA ILE A 127 14.55 -13.99 7.50
C ILE A 127 14.07 -12.79 6.68
N MET A 128 14.67 -11.63 6.94
CA MET A 128 14.45 -10.40 6.18
C MET A 128 15.79 -9.72 5.91
N CYS A 129 16.10 -9.54 4.64
CA CYS A 129 17.32 -8.91 4.18
C CYS A 129 16.99 -7.55 3.57
N TYR A 130 17.80 -6.54 3.92
CA TYR A 130 17.60 -5.17 3.46
C TYR A 130 18.91 -4.58 2.92
N GLY A 131 18.79 -3.82 1.84
CA GLY A 131 19.91 -3.11 1.26
C GLY A 131 19.47 -1.85 0.55
N TRP A 132 20.43 -0.95 0.38
CA TRP A 132 20.29 0.16 -0.55
C TRP A 132 20.41 -0.39 -1.97
N ASN A 133 19.49 0.01 -2.82
CA ASN A 133 19.58 -0.16 -4.25
C ASN A 133 19.59 1.23 -4.89
N LEU A 134 20.26 1.40 -6.02
CA LEU A 134 20.15 2.62 -6.83
C LEU A 134 19.81 2.21 -8.25
N ASN A 135 18.78 1.37 -8.40
CA ASN A 135 18.34 0.87 -9.69
C ASN A 135 17.23 1.76 -10.27
N ILE A 136 17.62 2.97 -10.69
CA ILE A 136 16.70 3.95 -11.26
C ILE A 136 16.02 3.38 -12.52
N GLY A 137 16.76 2.66 -13.37
CA GLY A 137 16.22 2.06 -14.59
C GLY A 137 15.14 1.01 -14.31
N GLY A 138 15.43 0.08 -13.39
CA GLY A 138 14.47 -0.93 -12.95
C GLY A 138 13.24 -0.32 -12.28
N ALA A 139 13.42 0.72 -11.47
CA ALA A 139 12.33 1.42 -10.80
C ALA A 139 11.44 2.20 -11.76
N ILE A 140 12.01 2.87 -12.77
CA ILE A 140 11.23 3.51 -13.85
C ILE A 140 10.44 2.45 -14.64
N GLY A 141 11.06 1.31 -14.93
CA GLY A 141 10.37 0.18 -15.59
C GLY A 141 9.17 -0.32 -14.79
N HIS A 142 9.35 -0.53 -13.47
CA HIS A 142 8.26 -0.90 -12.57
C HIS A 142 7.20 0.20 -12.47
N ALA A 143 7.60 1.47 -12.40
CA ALA A 143 6.70 2.62 -12.41
C ALA A 143 5.76 2.59 -13.61
N ALA A 144 6.34 2.46 -14.79
CA ALA A 144 5.62 2.48 -16.06
C ALA A 144 4.66 1.28 -16.16
N ALA A 145 5.12 0.09 -15.75
CA ALA A 145 4.30 -1.11 -15.71
C ALA A 145 3.09 -0.95 -14.75
N ILE A 146 3.33 -0.48 -13.52
CA ILE A 146 2.27 -0.26 -12.53
C ILE A 146 1.31 0.83 -13.01
N LEU A 147 1.82 1.91 -13.61
CA LEU A 147 0.99 3.00 -14.11
C LEU A 147 0.12 2.55 -15.28
N ALA A 148 0.69 1.77 -16.22
CA ALA A 148 -0.06 1.19 -17.33
C ALA A 148 -1.14 0.21 -16.84
N LEU A 149 -0.80 -0.71 -15.92
CA LEU A 149 -1.76 -1.64 -15.33
C LEU A 149 -2.84 -0.91 -14.54
N SER A 150 -2.48 0.10 -13.74
CA SER A 150 -3.41 0.93 -12.99
C SER A 150 -4.36 1.69 -13.93
N TRP A 151 -3.84 2.19 -15.05
CA TRP A 151 -4.63 2.87 -16.07
C TRP A 151 -5.62 1.93 -16.75
N ILE A 152 -5.18 0.74 -17.17
CA ILE A 152 -6.05 -0.30 -17.76
C ILE A 152 -7.13 -0.73 -16.78
N PHE A 153 -6.75 -1.05 -15.53
CA PHE A 153 -7.67 -1.51 -14.52
C PHE A 153 -8.69 -0.43 -14.14
N SER A 154 -8.25 0.82 -13.96
CA SER A 154 -9.15 1.95 -13.70
C SER A 154 -10.13 2.17 -14.86
N SER A 155 -9.65 2.04 -16.11
CA SER A 155 -10.50 2.15 -17.31
C SER A 155 -11.57 1.05 -17.35
N PHE A 156 -11.18 -0.20 -17.08
CA PHE A 156 -12.08 -1.35 -17.05
C PHE A 156 -13.13 -1.22 -15.94
N VAL A 157 -12.73 -0.88 -14.72
CA VAL A 157 -13.64 -0.67 -13.58
C VAL A 157 -14.62 0.47 -13.87
N LEU A 158 -14.14 1.57 -14.45
CA LEU A 158 -14.98 2.70 -14.83
C LEU A 158 -15.98 2.32 -15.92
N TRP A 159 -15.55 1.57 -16.93
CA TRP A 159 -16.43 1.05 -17.97
C TRP A 159 -17.51 0.12 -17.40
N ALA A 160 -17.11 -0.87 -16.60
CA ALA A 160 -18.03 -1.82 -15.96
C ALA A 160 -19.06 -1.09 -15.08
N LYS A 161 -18.62 -0.08 -14.32
CA LYS A 161 -19.50 0.78 -13.51
C LYS A 161 -20.54 1.50 -14.37
N LEU A 162 -20.12 2.12 -15.47
CA LEU A 162 -21.03 2.87 -16.33
C LEU A 162 -22.03 1.94 -17.02
N HIS A 163 -21.57 0.77 -17.45
CA HIS A 163 -22.43 -0.25 -18.03
C HIS A 163 -23.48 -0.75 -17.03
N LEU A 164 -23.08 -1.05 -15.79
CA LEU A 164 -23.99 -1.45 -14.71
C LEU A 164 -25.00 -0.35 -14.36
N LEU A 165 -24.56 0.90 -14.21
CA LEU A 165 -25.45 2.03 -13.94
C LEU A 165 -26.48 2.23 -15.06
N HIS A 166 -26.06 2.06 -16.31
CA HIS A 166 -26.97 2.14 -17.45
C HIS A 166 -28.03 1.02 -17.43
N LEU A 167 -27.63 -0.22 -17.16
CA LEU A 167 -28.56 -1.34 -17.01
C LEU A 167 -29.56 -1.08 -15.88
N VAL A 168 -29.09 -0.66 -14.69
CA VAL A 168 -29.95 -0.33 -13.54
C VAL A 168 -30.97 0.76 -13.87
N LYS A 169 -30.53 1.80 -14.59
CA LYS A 169 -31.41 2.89 -14.99
C LYS A 169 -32.51 2.42 -15.95
N ASN A 170 -32.21 1.48 -16.84
CA ASN A 170 -33.21 0.87 -17.72
C ASN A 170 -34.25 0.04 -16.94
N PHE A 171 -33.89 -0.54 -15.79
CA PHE A 171 -34.84 -1.22 -14.91
C PHE A 171 -35.64 -0.29 -13.98
N ASN A 172 -35.44 1.03 -14.09
CA ASN A 172 -36.14 2.08 -13.30
C ASN A 172 -36.11 1.85 -11.77
N ASN A 173 -35.11 1.12 -11.27
CA ASN A 173 -35.05 0.69 -9.88
C ASN A 173 -34.19 1.66 -9.05
N LYS A 174 -34.85 2.65 -8.43
CA LYS A 174 -34.21 3.65 -7.56
C LYS A 174 -33.42 3.05 -6.38
N TYR A 175 -33.77 1.85 -5.92
CA TYR A 175 -33.06 1.19 -4.80
C TYR A 175 -31.69 0.67 -5.24
N LEU A 176 -31.59 0.14 -6.46
CA LEU A 176 -30.34 -0.41 -7.00
C LEU A 176 -29.31 0.71 -7.30
N ASP A 177 -29.76 1.88 -7.74
CA ASP A 177 -28.88 3.05 -7.95
C ASP A 177 -28.31 3.59 -6.63
N LYS A 178 -29.13 3.66 -5.57
CA LYS A 178 -28.64 4.02 -4.23
C LYS A 178 -27.65 2.98 -3.69
N CYS A 179 -27.97 1.69 -3.82
CA CYS A 179 -27.12 0.61 -3.32
C CYS A 179 -25.76 0.59 -4.04
N SER A 180 -25.75 0.80 -5.37
CA SER A 180 -24.51 0.92 -6.15
C SER A 180 -23.64 2.08 -5.66
N ASN A 181 -24.22 3.28 -5.51
CA ASN A 181 -23.47 4.44 -5.04
C ASN A 181 -22.92 4.26 -3.60
N VAL A 182 -23.68 3.62 -2.72
CA VAL A 182 -23.25 3.29 -1.35
C VAL A 182 -22.13 2.25 -1.37
N ALA A 183 -22.25 1.17 -2.15
CA ALA A 183 -21.21 0.15 -2.28
C ALA A 183 -19.90 0.76 -2.82
N PHE A 184 -19.97 1.71 -3.75
CA PHE A 184 -18.80 2.42 -4.26
C PHE A 184 -18.16 3.35 -3.23
N PHE A 185 -18.99 4.08 -2.47
CA PHE A 185 -18.49 4.92 -1.38
C PHE A 185 -17.81 4.07 -0.32
N LEU A 186 -18.43 2.95 0.07
CA LEU A 186 -17.84 1.98 0.99
C LEU A 186 -16.54 1.40 0.44
N PHE A 187 -16.48 1.02 -0.84
CA PHE A 187 -15.23 0.53 -1.45
C PHE A 187 -14.10 1.57 -1.37
N HIS A 188 -14.38 2.82 -1.74
CA HIS A 188 -13.38 3.89 -1.66
C HIS A 188 -12.99 4.23 -0.21
N PHE A 189 -13.97 4.25 0.70
CA PHE A 189 -13.74 4.49 2.12
C PHE A 189 -12.91 3.38 2.75
N THR A 190 -13.22 2.11 2.46
CA THR A 190 -12.44 0.96 2.93
C THR A 190 -11.03 0.98 2.37
N PHE A 191 -10.85 1.36 1.10
CA PHE A 191 -9.52 1.49 0.52
C PHE A 191 -8.72 2.61 1.19
N PHE A 192 -9.33 3.78 1.39
CA PHE A 192 -8.72 4.92 2.09
C PHE A 192 -8.36 4.59 3.55
N MET A 193 -9.30 4.00 4.29
CA MET A 193 -9.10 3.55 5.65
C MET A 193 -8.04 2.45 5.72
N GLY A 194 -7.98 1.55 4.74
CA GLY A 194 -6.95 0.52 4.60
C GLY A 194 -5.55 1.11 4.43
N SER A 195 -5.41 2.16 3.63
CA SER A 195 -4.14 2.90 3.53
C SER A 195 -3.78 3.66 4.82
N LEU A 196 -4.77 4.23 5.51
CA LEU A 196 -4.57 4.87 6.82
C LEU A 196 -4.18 3.86 7.90
N THR A 197 -4.79 2.67 7.91
CA THR A 197 -4.44 1.61 8.85
C THR A 197 -3.07 1.03 8.54
N MET A 198 -2.66 0.88 7.29
CA MET A 198 -1.27 0.52 6.96
C MET A 198 -0.29 1.57 7.49
N LEU A 199 -0.59 2.84 7.31
CA LEU A 199 0.22 3.94 7.84
C LEU A 199 0.26 3.92 9.39
N PHE A 200 -0.88 3.67 10.04
CA PHE A 200 -1.00 3.55 11.49
C PHE A 200 -0.30 2.30 12.04
N VAL A 201 -0.37 1.16 11.36
CA VAL A 201 0.35 -0.07 11.71
C VAL A 201 1.85 0.15 11.59
N CYS A 202 2.32 0.82 10.54
CA CYS A 202 3.73 1.24 10.45
C CYS A 202 4.12 2.12 11.66
N VAL A 203 3.33 3.14 12.01
CA VAL A 203 3.59 4.03 13.16
C VAL A 203 3.53 3.31 14.50
N LEU A 204 2.60 2.37 14.68
CA LEU A 204 2.51 1.57 15.91
C LEU A 204 3.67 0.57 16.02
N PHE A 205 4.12 -0.01 14.92
CA PHE A 205 5.31 -0.87 14.89
C PHE A 205 6.56 -0.09 15.35
N PHE A 206 6.70 1.18 14.94
CA PHE A 206 7.73 2.09 15.45
C PHE A 206 7.61 2.37 16.96
N ASN A 207 6.41 2.63 17.45
CA ASN A 207 6.19 2.86 18.88
C ASN A 207 6.40 1.58 19.69
N GLN A 208 6.10 0.40 19.14
CA GLN A 208 6.37 -0.87 19.78
C GLN A 208 7.87 -1.17 19.86
N GLN A 209 8.67 -0.90 18.81
CA GLN A 209 10.12 -1.09 18.90
C GLN A 209 10.78 -0.19 19.97
N ASN A 210 10.26 1.03 20.18
CA ASN A 210 10.71 1.91 21.27
C ASN A 210 10.25 1.48 22.68
N ILE A 211 9.21 0.65 22.81
CA ILE A 211 8.63 0.22 24.09
C ILE A 211 9.00 -1.24 24.45
N PHE A 212 9.34 -2.08 23.48
CA PHE A 212 9.56 -3.52 23.68
C PHE A 212 10.95 -3.89 24.22
N ILE A 213 11.93 -2.98 24.21
CA ILE A 213 13.30 -3.32 24.65
C ILE A 213 13.46 -3.43 26.18
N PRO A 214 12.69 -2.75 27.08
CA PRO A 214 12.79 -3.02 28.52
C PRO A 214 11.62 -3.81 29.13
N ASN A 215 10.41 -3.76 28.57
CA ASN A 215 9.21 -4.16 29.31
C ASN A 215 8.72 -5.61 29.10
N LEU A 216 9.23 -6.35 28.12
CA LEU A 216 8.85 -7.76 27.95
C LEU A 216 9.46 -8.70 29.02
N ARG A 217 10.51 -8.26 29.72
CA ARG A 217 11.10 -9.00 30.85
C ARG A 217 10.20 -9.05 32.09
N TYR A 218 9.29 -8.08 32.27
CA TYR A 218 8.47 -8.01 33.48
C TYR A 218 7.13 -8.75 33.36
N TRP A 219 6.63 -8.99 32.14
CA TRP A 219 5.33 -9.65 31.96
C TRP A 219 5.38 -11.18 31.92
N ILE A 220 6.54 -11.77 31.58
CA ILE A 220 6.68 -13.23 31.50
C ILE A 220 6.91 -13.87 32.89
N ILE A 221 7.36 -13.11 33.90
CA ILE A 221 7.63 -13.62 35.25
C ILE A 221 6.35 -13.73 36.13
N LEU A 222 5.24 -13.08 35.77
CA LEU A 222 4.04 -13.00 36.63
C LEU A 222 2.85 -13.87 36.19
N ARG A 223 2.98 -14.75 35.18
CA ARG A 223 1.82 -15.51 34.64
C ARG A 223 2.01 -17.01 34.40
N TYR A 224 2.87 -17.68 35.16
CA TYR A 224 2.80 -19.15 35.25
C TYR A 224 2.62 -19.60 36.71
N PRO A 225 1.39 -19.96 37.13
CA PRO A 225 1.23 -20.86 38.25
C PRO A 225 1.77 -22.23 37.83
N THR A 226 2.78 -22.69 38.54
CA THR A 226 3.35 -24.04 38.45
C THR A 226 2.27 -25.11 38.56
N PHE A 227 1.91 -25.75 37.45
CA PHE A 227 1.21 -27.03 37.48
C PHE A 227 2.23 -28.14 37.76
N ARG A 228 2.22 -28.63 38.99
CA ARG A 228 2.99 -29.79 39.44
C ARG A 228 2.19 -31.05 39.11
N ILE A 229 2.62 -31.81 38.10
CA ILE A 229 2.04 -33.12 37.78
C ILE A 229 2.82 -34.18 38.57
N HIS A 230 2.14 -34.88 39.48
CA HIS A 230 2.68 -36.07 40.16
C HIS A 230 2.45 -37.30 39.29
N SER A 231 3.52 -38.01 38.95
CA SER A 231 3.45 -39.35 38.36
C SER A 231 3.37 -40.42 39.45
N ILE A 232 2.33 -41.25 39.40
CA ILE A 232 2.15 -42.45 40.24
C ILE A 232 3.11 -43.55 39.74
N PRO A 233 3.87 -44.23 40.60
CA PRO A 233 4.70 -45.34 40.19
C PRO A 233 3.84 -46.58 39.90
N LYS A 234 4.07 -47.21 38.75
CA LYS A 234 3.55 -48.55 38.45
C LYS A 234 4.48 -49.57 39.08
N SER A 235 3.95 -50.38 39.99
CA SER A 235 4.50 -51.68 40.41
C SER A 235 3.92 -52.79 39.57
#